data_AF-A0A7K4L218-F1
#
_entry.id   AF-A0A7K4L218-F1
#
_cell.length_a   1.000
_cell.length_b   1.000
_cell.length_c   1.000
_cell.angle_alpha   90.00
_cell.angle_beta   90.00
_cell.angle_gamma   90.00
#
_symmetry.space_group_name_H-M   'P 1'
#
loop_
_entity.id
_entity.type
_entity.pdbx_description
1 polymer ?
#
loop_
_entity_poly.entity_id
_entity_poly.type
_entity_poly.pdbx_seq_one_letter_code
_entity_poly.pdbx_strand_id
1 'polypeptide(L)' 'VVQPAVPAGIQLTEPLEQMQQGTLMRKVKSKSWKKQRYFKLQEDCMTIWYQSKRTGKTESACEYWRLRAAH' A
#
# COMPACT_ATOMS: atom_id res chain seq x y z
N VAL A 1 4.91 18.71 12.84
CA VAL A 1 4.58 17.49 12.07
C VAL A 1 5.74 17.24 11.14
N VAL A 2 6.55 16.22 11.38
CA VAL A 2 7.65 15.87 10.47
C VAL A 2 7.00 15.21 9.25
N GLN A 3 6.98 15.90 8.12
CA GLN A 3 6.61 15.26 6.85
C GLN A 3 7.66 14.18 6.55
N PRO A 4 7.27 12.94 6.26
CA PRO A 4 8.24 11.91 5.90
C PRO A 4 8.90 12.31 4.59
N ALA A 5 10.22 12.48 4.61
CA ALA A 5 10.97 12.89 3.44
C ALA A 5 10.91 11.81 2.35
N VAL A 6 10.48 12.20 1.15
CA VAL A 6 10.56 11.35 -0.04
C VAL A 6 12.05 11.00 -0.27
N PRO A 7 12.40 9.72 -0.47
CA PRO A 7 13.77 9.31 -0.72
C PRO A 7 14.37 10.05 -1.93
N ALA A 8 15.64 10.47 -1.79
CA ALA A 8 16.36 11.15 -2.86
C ALA A 8 16.36 10.30 -4.15
N GLY A 9 15.93 10.90 -5.26
CA GLY A 9 15.83 10.24 -6.57
C GLY A 9 14.45 9.72 -6.94
N ILE A 10 13.44 9.83 -6.06
CA ILE A 10 12.04 9.55 -6.42
C ILE A 10 11.36 10.86 -6.83
N GLN A 11 11.03 10.96 -8.11
CA GLN A 11 10.20 12.05 -8.63
C GLN A 11 8.74 11.71 -8.34
N LEU A 12 7.99 12.64 -7.74
CA LEU A 12 6.54 12.50 -7.56
C LEU A 12 5.86 12.66 -8.93
N THR A 13 5.61 11.53 -9.58
CA THR A 13 4.92 11.47 -10.87
C THR A 13 3.41 11.33 -10.64
N GLU A 14 2.59 11.70 -11.64
CA GLU A 14 1.14 11.55 -11.57
C GLU A 14 0.69 10.12 -11.15
N PRO A 15 1.32 9.02 -11.61
CA PRO A 15 1.03 7.68 -11.09
C PRO A 15 1.31 7.50 -9.59
N LEU A 16 2.36 8.10 -9.05
CA LEU A 16 2.66 8.02 -7.61
C LEU A 16 1.64 8.78 -6.78
N GLU A 17 1.18 9.95 -7.26
CA GLU A 17 0.11 10.70 -6.61
C GLU A 17 -1.21 9.89 -6.59
N GLN A 18 -1.54 9.21 -7.68
CA GLN A 18 -2.70 8.31 -7.73
C GLN A 18 -2.54 7.13 -6.73
N MET A 19 -1.34 6.57 -6.61
CA MET A 19 -1.06 5.53 -5.61
C MET A 19 -1.18 6.05 -4.17
N GLN A 20 -0.85 7.33 -3.94
CA GLN A 20 -1.00 8.00 -2.65
C GLN A 20 -2.46 8.35 -2.31
N GLN A 21 -3.35 8.52 -3.30
CA GLN A 21 -4.79 8.64 -3.04
C GLN A 21 -5.37 7.30 -2.56
N GLY A 22 -4.81 6.19 -3.06
CA GLY A 22 -5.17 4.83 -2.71
C GLY A 22 -6.33 4.28 -3.53
N THR A 23 -6.30 2.98 -3.79
CA THR A 23 -7.27 2.32 -4.67
C THR A 23 -7.53 0.85 -4.29
N LEU A 24 -8.62 0.29 -4.82
CA LEU A 24 -8.91 -1.14 -4.71
C LEU A 24 -8.03 -1.92 -5.69
N MET A 25 -7.19 -2.81 -5.16
CA MET A 25 -6.34 -3.69 -5.96
C MET A 25 -6.51 -5.14 -5.54
N ARG A 26 -6.12 -6.06 -6.43
CA ARG A 26 -6.16 -7.50 -6.18
C ARG A 26 -4.82 -7.99 -5.59
N LYS A 27 -4.79 -8.29 -4.29
CA LYS A 27 -3.66 -9.00 -3.66
C LYS A 27 -3.63 -10.43 -4.17
N VAL A 28 -2.56 -10.82 -4.85
CA VAL A 28 -2.34 -12.20 -5.33
C VAL A 28 -1.28 -12.84 -4.43
N LYS A 29 -1.62 -13.95 -3.76
CA LYS A 29 -0.66 -14.76 -2.97
C LYS A 29 -0.30 -16.05 -3.69
N SER A 30 -1.26 -16.63 -4.41
CA SER A 30 -1.06 -17.84 -5.22
C SER A 30 -2.04 -17.84 -6.40
N LYS A 31 -1.97 -18.86 -7.26
CA LYS A 31 -2.87 -19.01 -8.43
C LYS A 31 -4.35 -18.99 -8.01
N SER A 32 -4.68 -19.64 -6.90
CA SER A 32 -6.05 -19.74 -6.35
C SER A 32 -6.36 -18.73 -5.26
N TRP A 33 -5.35 -18.19 -4.55
CA TRP A 33 -5.59 -17.19 -3.51
C TRP A 33 -5.37 -15.77 -4.04
N LYS A 34 -6.49 -15.10 -4.29
CA LYS A 34 -6.55 -13.70 -4.71
C LYS A 34 -7.63 -12.98 -3.91
N LYS A 35 -7.36 -11.76 -3.46
CA LYS A 35 -8.34 -11.00 -2.65
C LYS A 35 -8.28 -9.50 -2.94
N GLN A 36 -9.45 -8.88 -3.11
CA GLN A 36 -9.58 -7.44 -3.22
C GLN A 36 -9.22 -6.76 -1.89
N ARG A 37 -8.40 -5.71 -1.95
CA ARG A 37 -7.89 -4.96 -0.80
C ARG A 37 -7.69 -3.52 -1.22
N TYR A 38 -7.98 -2.59 -0.31
CA TYR A 38 -7.63 -1.20 -0.52
C TYR A 38 -6.17 -0.98 -0.13
N PHE A 39 -5.39 -0.41 -1.04
CA PHE A 39 -3.98 -0.11 -0.84
C PHE A 39 -3.74 1.38 -1.03
N LYS A 40 -2.89 1.95 -0.20
CA LYS A 40 -2.48 3.35 -0.27
C LYS A 40 -0.97 3.46 -0.06
N LEU A 41 -0.27 4.06 -1.01
CA LEU A 41 1.13 4.44 -0.83
C LEU A 41 1.21 5.61 0.15
N GLN A 42 2.13 5.54 1.10
CA GLN A 42 2.38 6.63 2.02
C GLN A 42 3.25 7.70 1.35
N GLU A 43 3.28 8.88 1.96
CA GLU A 43 4.05 10.04 1.50
C GLU A 43 5.56 9.76 1.40
N ASP A 44 6.06 8.76 2.14
CA ASP A 44 7.46 8.30 2.08
C ASP A 44 7.80 7.53 0.79
N CYS A 45 6.83 7.29 -0.09
CA CYS A 45 6.95 6.50 -1.33
C CYS A 45 7.54 5.09 -1.13
N MET A 46 7.53 4.57 0.10
CA MET A 46 8.21 3.33 0.50
C MET A 46 7.31 2.41 1.32
N THR A 47 6.29 2.97 1.95
CA THR A 47 5.38 2.24 2.81
C THR A 47 4.02 2.15 2.14
N ILE A 48 3.47 0.94 2.08
CA ILE A 48 2.09 0.69 1.67
C ILE A 48 1.26 0.44 2.92
N TRP A 49 0.18 1.18 3.07
CA TRP A 49 -0.89 0.88 4.01
C TRP A 49 -1.96 0.04 3.31
N TYR A 50 -2.50 -0.97 4.00
CA TYR A 50 -3.72 -1.62 3.54
C TYR A 50 -4.65 -2.01 4.66
N GLN A 51 -5.93 -2.09 4.32
CA GLN A 51 -6.97 -2.59 5.19
C GLN A 51 -7.28 -4.06 4.87
N SER A 52 -7.16 -4.92 5.87
CA SER A 52 -7.52 -6.33 5.81
C SER A 52 -8.87 -6.56 6.50
N LYS A 53 -9.74 -7.34 5.86
CA LYS A 53 -10.93 -7.92 6.50
C LYS A 53 -10.70 -9.41 6.70
N ARG A 54 -10.74 -9.84 7.97
CA ARG A 54 -10.68 -11.25 8.37
C ARG A 54 -12.09 -11.83 8.32
N THR A 55 -12.25 -12.97 7.65
CA THR A 55 -13.55 -13.64 7.57
C THR A 55 -14.03 -13.99 8.98
N GLY A 56 -15.27 -13.65 9.32
CA GLY A 56 -15.84 -13.87 10.65
C GLY A 56 -15.50 -12.80 11.71
N LYS A 57 -14.82 -11.70 11.34
CA LYS A 57 -14.63 -10.54 12.21
C LYS A 57 -15.24 -9.30 11.57
N THR A 58 -16.05 -8.57 12.34
CA THR A 58 -16.63 -7.28 11.95
C THR A 58 -15.54 -6.22 11.80
N GLU A 59 -14.47 -6.36 12.58
CA GLU A 59 -13.35 -5.43 12.59
C GLU A 59 -12.39 -5.67 11.42
N SER A 60 -11.96 -4.55 10.83
CA SER A 60 -10.89 -4.50 9.86
C SER A 60 -9.56 -4.22 10.56
N ALA A 61 -8.50 -4.92 10.16
CA ALA A 61 -7.14 -4.67 10.65
C ALA A 61 -6.34 -3.90 9.60
N CYS A 62 -5.62 -2.87 10.02
CA CYS A 62 -4.77 -2.06 9.17
C CYS A 62 -3.32 -2.48 9.35
N GLU A 63 -2.61 -2.71 8.24
CA GLU A 63 -1.22 -3.15 8.26
C GLU A 63 -0.37 -2.27 7.35
N TYR A 64 0.87 -2.00 7.79
CA TYR A 64 1.89 -1.27 7.03
C TYR A 64 2.94 -2.24 6.50
N TRP A 65 3.23 -2.14 5.21
CA TRP A 65 4.20 -2.99 4.52
C TRP A 65 5.25 -2.11 3.87
N ARG A 66 6.50 -2.32 4.28
CA ARG A 66 7.63 -1.66 3.62
C ARG A 66 7.94 -2.37 2.31
N LEU A 67 7.97 -1.61 1.22
CA LEU A 67 8.45 -2.10 -0.06
C LEU A 67 9.93 -2.46 0.09
N ARG A 68 10.30 -3.65 -0.38
CA ARG A 68 11.70 -4.03 -0.55
C ARG A 68 12.07 -3.79 -2.01
N ALA A 69 13.21 -3.16 -2.24
CA ALA A 69 13.79 -3.12 -3.57
C ALA A 69 14.11 -4.57 -3.99
N ALA A 70 13.67 -4.95 -5.20
CA ALA A 70 14.23 -6.12 -5.84
C ALA A 70 15.64 -5.75 -6.32
N HIS A 71 16.64 -6.52 -5.89
CA HIS A 71 18.03 -6.39 -6.34
C HIS A 71 18.20 -7.05 -7.71
#